data_AF-A0A7S4UJB4-F1
#
_entry.id   AF-A0A7S4UJB4-F1
#
_cell.length_a   1.000
_cell.length_b   1.000
_cell.length_c   1.000
_cell.angle_alpha   90.00
_cell.angle_beta   90.00
_cell.angle_gamma   90.00
#
_symmetry.space_group_name_H-M   'P 1'
#
loop_
_entity.id
_entity.type
_entity.pdbx_description
1 polymer ?
#
loop_
_entity_poly.entity_id
_entity_poly.type
_entity_poly.pdbx_seq_one_letter_code
_entity_poly.pdbx_strand_id
1 'polypeptide(L)'
;EIREQWRVLIKELKDKDQVLEKTTSRQEHIEISGQRTRSARKLLRGPVVHGIPTEYRPFIWPLLCGVEKARAVKGEHVFPMLLQRCEGKERNHELELDLDRTFPGHPLLDKDSAAGKEGIASLHRVLNSYSLYNPAVGYCQSMNFIVGILLIMDMQEEDAFWMMSHISDSLLPNHFAPPMLGAQVDTKLFKILIRKHLHALAEHMDKIGMDPGMVCGQWFLCIFCNRMPCETVCRIWDVVFCKGPHAIFQVALAIFKLCEEKIMLCEDMGQAIHILRDCETSLFDADALLECATVQFATVGDVTRMREELLPGVRREYQEYRRRMDNYKLNENVKKGKELLKNVGGKAWEFGQGIGGVLGSLSQEIKTKKESGEILKDVQGKIKDVSAGSSWLSSAATSFLSFGKSSQVPLAKHSPPPQAAAKPGEAKLHREGSDSTTSSNFWKHEEAGGAQGISDQEQLKGEEEGSSFSIDTNEEDKTKVEEEEAKMRQEEEEAKKRQEEEEAKKRQEEEEA
;
A
#
# COMPACT_ATOMS: atom_id res chain seq x y z
N GLU A 1 -33.56 -15.73 12.19
CA GLU A 1 -34.25 -14.82 11.26
C GLU A 1 -33.30 -14.18 10.24
N ILE A 2 -32.27 -13.42 10.67
CA ILE A 2 -31.29 -12.78 9.75
C ILE A 2 -30.65 -13.76 8.76
N ARG A 3 -30.18 -14.94 9.21
CA ARG A 3 -29.62 -15.96 8.30
C ARG A 3 -30.62 -16.44 7.23
N GLU A 4 -31.90 -16.53 7.56
CA GLU A 4 -32.93 -16.94 6.61
C GLU A 4 -33.20 -15.84 5.57
N GLN A 5 -33.25 -14.58 6.01
CA GLN A 5 -33.33 -13.44 5.10
C GLN A 5 -32.16 -13.43 4.11
N TRP A 6 -30.94 -13.69 4.59
CA TRP A 6 -29.76 -13.82 3.73
C TRP A 6 -29.87 -15.00 2.77
N ARG A 7 -30.35 -16.18 3.20
CA ARG A 7 -30.56 -17.32 2.28
C ARG A 7 -31.48 -16.95 1.11
N VAL A 8 -32.57 -16.25 1.38
CA VAL A 8 -33.52 -15.78 0.36
C VAL A 8 -32.84 -14.80 -0.60
N LEU A 9 -32.09 -13.83 -0.08
CA LEU A 9 -31.33 -12.87 -0.89
C LEU A 9 -30.26 -13.54 -1.75
N ILE A 10 -29.52 -14.50 -1.19
CA ILE A 10 -28.50 -15.28 -1.92
C ILE A 10 -29.17 -16.10 -3.03
N LYS A 11 -30.33 -16.71 -2.76
CA LYS A 11 -31.09 -17.41 -3.79
C LYS A 11 -31.52 -16.48 -4.91
N GLU A 12 -32.04 -15.29 -4.59
CA GLU A 12 -32.43 -14.29 -5.60
C GLU A 12 -31.23 -13.84 -6.45
N LEU A 13 -30.05 -13.70 -5.86
CA LEU A 13 -28.82 -13.37 -6.57
C LEU A 13 -28.38 -14.51 -7.50
N LYS A 14 -28.45 -15.76 -7.04
CA LYS A 14 -28.11 -16.96 -7.84
C LYS A 14 -29.11 -17.22 -8.97
N ASP A 15 -30.40 -17.00 -8.76
CA ASP A 15 -31.41 -17.15 -9.81
C ASP A 15 -31.17 -16.13 -10.95
N LYS A 16 -30.65 -14.95 -10.61
CA LYS A 16 -30.18 -13.95 -11.58
C LYS A 16 -28.87 -14.37 -12.29
N ASP A 17 -28.12 -15.34 -11.77
CA ASP A 17 -26.86 -15.84 -12.35
C ASP A 17 -27.07 -16.81 -13.52
N GLN A 18 -28.18 -17.54 -13.58
CA GLN A 18 -28.46 -18.52 -14.65
C GLN A 18 -28.58 -17.89 -16.06
N VAL A 19 -28.66 -16.56 -16.14
CA VAL A 19 -28.63 -15.80 -17.40
C VAL A 19 -27.19 -15.56 -17.87
N LEU A 20 -26.20 -15.52 -16.97
CA LEU A 20 -24.80 -15.21 -17.27
C LEU A 20 -24.10 -16.35 -18.03
N GLU A 21 -24.39 -17.61 -17.68
CA GLU A 21 -23.74 -18.81 -18.24
C GLU A 21 -24.02 -19.05 -19.73
N LYS A 22 -24.95 -18.30 -20.34
CA LYS A 22 -25.34 -18.44 -21.76
C LYS A 22 -24.65 -17.42 -22.68
N THR A 23 -23.78 -16.59 -22.11
CA THR A 23 -23.13 -15.48 -22.79
C THR A 23 -21.94 -15.96 -23.62
N THR A 24 -21.86 -15.56 -24.89
CA THR A 24 -20.82 -16.07 -25.82
C THR A 24 -19.76 -15.03 -26.19
N SER A 25 -19.98 -13.75 -25.91
CA SER A 25 -19.05 -12.66 -26.21
C SER A 25 -18.44 -12.05 -24.96
N ARG A 26 -17.14 -11.72 -25.01
CA ARG A 26 -16.43 -11.03 -23.91
C ARG A 26 -17.08 -9.69 -23.55
N GLN A 27 -17.51 -8.92 -24.54
CA GLN A 27 -18.13 -7.61 -24.31
C GLN A 27 -19.46 -7.74 -23.56
N GLU A 28 -20.25 -8.75 -23.94
CA GLU A 28 -21.51 -9.07 -23.29
C GLU A 28 -21.27 -9.56 -21.85
N HIS A 29 -20.23 -10.37 -21.62
CA HIS A 29 -19.84 -10.80 -20.27
C HIS A 29 -19.45 -9.60 -19.37
N ILE A 30 -18.70 -8.62 -19.89
CA ILE A 30 -18.36 -7.39 -19.17
C ILE A 30 -19.61 -6.58 -18.81
N GLU A 31 -20.55 -6.47 -19.73
CA GLU A 31 -21.78 -5.70 -19.51
C GLU A 31 -22.70 -6.37 -18.47
N ILE A 32 -22.95 -7.67 -18.61
CA ILE A 32 -23.82 -8.42 -17.70
C ILE A 32 -23.20 -8.49 -16.30
N SER A 33 -21.90 -8.81 -16.18
CA SER A 33 -21.21 -8.81 -14.88
C SER A 33 -21.27 -7.43 -14.21
N GLY A 34 -21.13 -6.35 -14.97
CA GLY A 34 -21.31 -4.99 -14.46
C GLY A 34 -22.74 -4.69 -14.00
N GLN A 35 -23.75 -5.14 -14.75
CA GLN A 35 -25.16 -4.99 -14.37
C GLN A 35 -25.51 -5.82 -13.13
N ARG A 36 -24.93 -7.01 -12.99
CA ARG A 36 -25.04 -7.90 -11.83
C ARG A 36 -24.53 -7.19 -10.57
N THR A 37 -23.32 -6.63 -10.59
CA THR A 37 -22.77 -5.85 -9.47
C THR A 37 -23.66 -4.66 -9.08
N ARG A 38 -24.14 -3.88 -10.06
CA ARG A 38 -25.05 -2.75 -9.78
C ARG A 38 -26.35 -3.21 -9.11
N SER A 39 -26.93 -4.30 -9.61
CA SER A 39 -28.18 -4.86 -9.09
C SER A 39 -27.99 -5.40 -7.67
N ALA A 40 -26.88 -6.10 -7.41
CA ALA A 40 -26.52 -6.59 -6.08
C ALA A 40 -26.34 -5.44 -5.07
N ARG A 41 -25.58 -4.39 -5.43
CA ARG A 41 -25.43 -3.20 -4.57
C ARG A 41 -26.78 -2.54 -4.25
N LYS A 42 -27.69 -2.48 -5.21
CA LYS A 42 -29.04 -1.90 -4.99
C LYS A 42 -29.86 -2.77 -4.04
N LEU A 43 -29.88 -4.09 -4.25
CA LEU A 43 -30.63 -5.04 -3.44
C LEU A 43 -30.10 -5.11 -2.00
N LEU A 44 -28.78 -5.14 -1.84
CA LEU A 44 -28.12 -5.38 -0.56
C LEU A 44 -27.85 -4.10 0.24
N ARG A 45 -28.15 -2.91 -0.29
CA ARG A 45 -27.83 -1.60 0.33
C ARG A 45 -28.29 -1.46 1.79
N GLY A 46 -29.47 -1.99 2.10
CA GLY A 46 -30.02 -2.05 3.46
C GLY A 46 -29.44 -3.21 4.27
N PRO A 47 -29.61 -4.47 3.82
CA PRO A 47 -29.16 -5.66 4.55
C PRO A 47 -27.71 -5.63 5.02
N VAL A 48 -26.77 -5.10 4.23
CA VAL A 48 -25.34 -5.03 4.64
C VAL A 48 -25.10 -4.21 5.91
N VAL A 49 -25.99 -3.26 6.23
CA VAL A 49 -25.89 -2.47 7.46
C VAL A 49 -26.11 -3.34 8.70
N HIS A 50 -26.86 -4.44 8.58
CA HIS A 50 -27.10 -5.43 9.65
C HIS A 50 -26.15 -6.64 9.59
N GLY A 51 -25.29 -6.69 8.58
CA GLY A 51 -24.19 -7.66 8.50
C GLY A 51 -24.44 -8.80 7.56
N ILE A 52 -23.39 -9.13 6.80
CA ILE A 52 -23.32 -10.31 5.96
C ILE A 52 -22.85 -11.47 6.86
N PRO A 53 -23.58 -12.59 6.92
CA PRO A 53 -23.10 -13.81 7.57
C PRO A 53 -21.73 -14.21 7.03
N THR A 54 -20.82 -14.64 7.91
CA THR A 54 -19.41 -14.92 7.58
C THR A 54 -19.29 -15.84 6.37
N GLU A 55 -20.12 -16.88 6.29
CA GLU A 55 -20.13 -17.88 5.21
C GLU A 55 -20.46 -17.31 3.81
N TYR A 56 -21.03 -16.11 3.73
CA TYR A 56 -21.40 -15.48 2.45
C TYR A 56 -20.41 -14.39 2.01
N ARG A 57 -19.51 -13.93 2.89
CA ARG A 57 -18.56 -12.85 2.56
C ARG A 57 -17.63 -13.18 1.39
N PRO A 58 -17.05 -14.40 1.28
CA PRO A 58 -16.20 -14.77 0.14
C PRO A 58 -16.87 -14.63 -1.21
N PHE A 59 -18.20 -14.78 -1.26
CA PHE A 59 -18.98 -14.65 -2.49
C PHE A 59 -19.52 -13.22 -2.69
N ILE A 60 -20.03 -12.60 -1.62
CA ILE A 60 -20.73 -11.32 -1.71
C ILE A 60 -19.76 -10.15 -1.88
N TRP A 61 -18.60 -10.16 -1.21
CA TRP A 61 -17.64 -9.06 -1.35
C TRP A 61 -17.10 -8.95 -2.80
N PRO A 62 -16.62 -10.03 -3.46
CA PRO A 62 -16.22 -9.96 -4.87
C PRO A 62 -17.34 -9.51 -5.81
N LEU A 63 -18.57 -9.98 -5.59
CA LEU A 63 -19.74 -9.55 -6.34
C LEU A 63 -19.99 -8.04 -6.21
N LEU A 64 -19.96 -7.53 -4.97
CA LEU A 64 -20.16 -6.11 -4.67
C LEU A 64 -19.01 -5.25 -5.21
N CYS A 65 -17.78 -5.77 -5.28
CA CYS A 65 -16.63 -5.07 -5.86
C CYS A 65 -16.53 -5.19 -7.38
N GLY A 66 -17.29 -6.10 -8.00
CA GLY A 66 -17.28 -6.31 -9.44
C GLY A 66 -16.04 -7.04 -9.93
N VAL A 67 -15.52 -7.99 -9.12
CA VAL A 67 -14.38 -8.85 -9.47
C VAL A 67 -14.61 -9.57 -10.79
N GLU A 68 -15.80 -10.12 -11.01
CA GLU A 68 -16.15 -10.79 -12.27
C GLU A 68 -15.99 -9.88 -13.49
N LYS A 69 -16.45 -8.62 -13.36
CA LYS A 69 -16.28 -7.62 -14.42
C LYS A 69 -14.81 -7.31 -14.64
N ALA A 70 -14.02 -7.18 -13.58
CA ALA A 70 -12.59 -6.91 -13.69
C ALA A 70 -11.86 -8.06 -14.42
N ARG A 71 -12.17 -9.31 -14.08
CA ARG A 71 -11.70 -10.51 -14.79
C ARG A 71 -12.08 -10.48 -16.26
N ALA A 72 -13.35 -10.24 -16.58
CA ALA A 72 -13.81 -10.18 -17.97
C ALA A 72 -13.09 -9.07 -18.77
N VAL A 73 -12.85 -7.91 -18.14
CA VAL A 73 -12.15 -6.77 -18.77
C VAL A 73 -10.67 -7.06 -18.97
N LYS A 74 -9.97 -7.65 -18.00
CA LYS A 74 -8.51 -7.82 -18.05
C LYS A 74 -8.07 -9.16 -18.66
N GLY A 75 -8.84 -10.21 -18.42
CA GLY A 75 -8.57 -11.58 -18.83
C GLY A 75 -8.43 -12.51 -17.62
N GLU A 76 -9.02 -13.70 -17.71
CA GLU A 76 -8.97 -14.74 -16.66
C GLU A 76 -7.56 -15.33 -16.49
N HIS A 77 -6.72 -15.27 -17.53
CA HIS A 77 -5.35 -15.80 -17.49
C HIS A 77 -4.38 -14.93 -16.68
N VAL A 78 -4.75 -13.71 -16.27
CA VAL A 78 -3.84 -12.74 -15.68
C VAL A 78 -3.23 -13.24 -14.37
N PHE A 79 -4.06 -13.71 -13.42
CA PHE A 79 -3.55 -14.19 -12.14
C PHE A 79 -2.72 -15.48 -12.27
N PRO A 80 -3.17 -16.52 -13.01
CA PRO A 80 -2.34 -17.71 -13.26
C PRO A 80 -0.98 -17.40 -13.91
N MET A 81 -0.95 -16.51 -14.90
CA MET A 81 0.29 -16.10 -15.58
C MET A 81 1.24 -15.35 -14.63
N LEU A 82 0.71 -14.47 -13.78
CA LEU A 82 1.51 -13.78 -12.75
C LEU A 82 2.04 -14.75 -11.69
N LEU A 83 1.26 -15.77 -11.32
CA LEU A 83 1.67 -16.78 -10.37
C LEU A 83 2.85 -17.59 -10.89
N GLN A 84 2.79 -18.04 -12.15
CA GLN A 84 3.92 -18.71 -12.80
C GLN A 84 5.17 -17.81 -12.85
N ARG A 85 4.98 -16.51 -13.09
CA ARG A 85 6.09 -15.54 -13.11
C ARG A 85 6.69 -15.27 -11.74
N CYS A 86 5.97 -15.56 -10.66
CA CYS A 86 6.46 -15.46 -9.28
C CYS A 86 7.48 -16.56 -8.94
N GLU A 87 7.48 -17.68 -9.67
CA GLU A 87 8.43 -18.78 -9.47
C GLU A 87 9.84 -18.34 -9.92
N GLY A 88 10.76 -18.16 -8.96
CA GLY A 88 12.19 -17.94 -9.25
C GLY A 88 12.69 -16.48 -9.32
N LYS A 89 11.88 -15.46 -9.03
CA LYS A 89 12.30 -14.04 -9.02
C LYS A 89 12.74 -13.52 -7.65
N GLU A 90 13.50 -12.41 -7.65
CA GLU A 90 13.80 -11.64 -6.45
C GLU A 90 12.50 -11.27 -5.72
N ARG A 91 12.36 -11.82 -4.50
CA ARG A 91 11.19 -11.61 -3.64
C ARG A 91 11.24 -10.19 -3.07
N ASN A 92 10.08 -9.55 -2.95
CA ASN A 92 10.01 -8.21 -2.37
C ASN A 92 10.41 -8.30 -0.89
N HIS A 93 11.55 -7.70 -0.53
CA HIS A 93 12.08 -7.77 0.83
C HIS A 93 11.12 -7.23 1.89
N GLU A 94 10.35 -6.18 1.59
CA GLU A 94 9.36 -5.62 2.51
C GLU A 94 8.19 -6.58 2.73
N LEU A 95 7.75 -7.28 1.67
CA LEU A 95 6.72 -8.31 1.78
C LEU A 95 7.18 -9.45 2.70
N GLU A 96 8.40 -9.94 2.50
CA GLU A 96 8.97 -11.03 3.32
C GLU A 96 9.02 -10.69 4.81
N LEU A 97 9.34 -9.44 5.16
CA LEU A 97 9.33 -8.96 6.55
C LEU A 97 7.92 -8.88 7.15
N ASP A 98 6.90 -8.80 6.31
CA ASP A 98 5.52 -8.57 6.72
C ASP A 98 4.71 -9.86 6.89
N LEU A 99 5.07 -10.94 6.20
CA LEU A 99 4.39 -12.23 6.27
C LEU A 99 4.23 -12.72 7.72
N ASP A 100 5.34 -12.85 8.45
CA ASP A 100 5.37 -13.39 9.82
C ASP A 100 4.65 -12.53 10.86
N ARG A 101 4.45 -11.24 10.58
CA ARG A 101 3.76 -10.29 11.48
C ARG A 101 2.32 -10.02 11.07
N THR A 102 1.80 -10.71 10.06
CA THR A 102 0.42 -10.56 9.61
C THR A 102 -0.49 -11.48 10.42
N PHE A 103 -1.22 -10.91 11.39
CA PHE A 103 -2.11 -11.64 12.31
C PHE A 103 -1.44 -12.85 13.01
N PRO A 104 -0.30 -12.64 13.71
CA PRO A 104 0.40 -13.73 14.39
C PRO A 104 -0.52 -14.41 15.41
N GLY A 105 -0.48 -15.74 15.45
CA GLY A 105 -1.31 -16.57 16.33
C GLY A 105 -2.72 -16.86 15.80
N HIS A 106 -3.11 -16.32 14.64
CA HIS A 106 -4.35 -16.75 13.99
C HIS A 106 -4.14 -18.11 13.31
N PRO A 107 -4.99 -19.14 13.51
CA PRO A 107 -4.74 -20.50 13.00
C PRO A 107 -4.47 -20.61 11.49
N LEU A 108 -5.06 -19.72 10.70
CA LEU A 108 -4.87 -19.67 9.23
C LEU A 108 -3.65 -18.86 8.78
N LEU A 109 -2.95 -18.16 9.67
CA LEU A 109 -1.76 -17.35 9.36
C LEU A 109 -0.63 -17.53 10.40
N ASP A 110 -0.72 -18.58 11.21
CA ASP A 110 0.32 -18.93 12.18
C ASP A 110 1.30 -19.93 11.57
N LYS A 111 2.56 -19.50 11.43
CA LYS A 111 3.66 -20.29 10.88
C LYS A 111 3.93 -21.60 11.64
N ASP A 112 3.50 -21.69 12.89
CA ASP A 112 3.68 -22.90 13.70
C ASP A 112 2.64 -23.98 13.38
N SER A 113 1.58 -23.64 12.63
CA SER A 113 0.54 -24.57 12.18
C SER A 113 0.67 -24.92 10.69
N ALA A 114 0.24 -26.13 10.30
CA ALA A 114 0.27 -26.53 8.89
C ALA A 114 -0.66 -25.67 8.02
N ALA A 115 -1.87 -25.39 8.52
CA ALA A 115 -2.83 -24.51 7.85
C ALA A 115 -2.30 -23.08 7.72
N GLY A 116 -1.65 -22.56 8.77
CA GLY A 116 -1.09 -21.22 8.75
C GLY A 116 0.14 -21.07 7.84
N LYS A 117 0.98 -22.10 7.69
CA LYS A 117 2.04 -22.11 6.67
C LYS A 117 1.48 -21.96 5.26
N GLU A 118 0.41 -22.68 4.95
CA GLU A 118 -0.25 -22.58 3.65
C GLU A 118 -0.92 -21.22 3.47
N GLY A 119 -1.59 -20.70 4.50
CA GLY A 119 -2.16 -19.34 4.45
C GLY A 119 -1.12 -18.24 4.27
N ILE A 120 0.06 -18.36 4.89
CA ILE A 120 1.19 -17.44 4.65
C ILE A 120 1.71 -17.57 3.22
N ALA A 121 1.82 -18.79 2.69
CA ALA A 121 2.22 -19.00 1.30
C ALA A 121 1.20 -18.40 0.31
N SER A 122 -0.09 -18.56 0.61
CA SER A 122 -1.20 -17.96 -0.13
C SER A 122 -1.15 -16.43 -0.10
N LEU A 123 -0.93 -15.85 1.09
CA LEU A 123 -0.74 -14.41 1.29
C LEU A 123 0.41 -13.88 0.43
N HIS A 124 1.54 -14.59 0.41
CA HIS A 124 2.69 -14.24 -0.43
C HIS A 124 2.35 -14.32 -1.92
N ARG A 125 1.71 -15.40 -2.40
CA ARG A 125 1.31 -15.57 -3.81
C ARG A 125 0.43 -14.42 -4.29
N VAL A 126 -0.59 -14.05 -3.50
CA VAL A 126 -1.52 -12.97 -3.85
C VAL A 126 -0.81 -11.63 -3.92
N LEU A 127 -0.04 -11.26 -2.88
CA LEU A 127 0.63 -9.96 -2.78
C LEU A 127 1.77 -9.79 -3.77
N ASN A 128 2.53 -10.87 -4.03
CA ASN A 128 3.61 -10.83 -5.00
C ASN A 128 3.04 -10.70 -6.42
N SER A 129 1.99 -11.46 -6.75
CA SER A 129 1.27 -11.32 -8.03
C SER A 129 0.69 -9.92 -8.21
N TYR A 130 0.10 -9.33 -7.16
CA TYR A 130 -0.38 -7.95 -7.19
C TYR A 130 0.75 -6.94 -7.45
N SER A 131 1.90 -7.13 -6.80
CA SER A 131 3.07 -6.26 -6.97
C SER A 131 3.61 -6.28 -8.40
N LEU A 132 3.56 -7.44 -9.06
CA LEU A 132 3.92 -7.60 -10.47
C LEU A 132 2.85 -7.03 -11.42
N TYR A 133 1.57 -7.14 -11.05
CA TYR A 133 0.44 -6.61 -11.81
C TYR A 133 0.46 -5.09 -11.89
N ASN A 134 0.79 -4.40 -10.79
CA ASN A 134 0.88 -2.94 -10.74
C ASN A 134 2.24 -2.48 -10.20
N PRO A 135 3.30 -2.43 -11.05
CA PRO A 135 4.66 -2.06 -10.61
C PRO A 135 4.80 -0.63 -10.07
N ALA A 136 3.89 0.28 -10.46
CA ALA A 136 3.88 1.65 -9.95
C ALA A 136 3.48 1.71 -8.47
N VAL A 137 2.65 0.77 -8.03
CA VAL A 137 2.30 0.56 -6.62
C VAL A 137 3.31 -0.39 -5.97
N GLY A 138 3.59 -1.52 -6.61
CA GLY A 138 4.36 -2.63 -6.03
C GLY A 138 3.66 -3.21 -4.80
N TYR A 139 4.45 -3.68 -3.85
CA TYR A 139 3.96 -3.98 -2.50
C TYR A 139 4.04 -2.71 -1.66
N CYS A 140 2.94 -2.35 -1.01
CA CYS A 140 2.91 -1.31 -0.01
C CYS A 140 2.60 -1.94 1.35
N GLN A 141 3.42 -1.66 2.35
CA GLN A 141 3.15 -2.02 3.75
C GLN A 141 1.73 -1.59 4.12
N SER A 142 0.93 -2.50 4.68
CA SER A 142 -0.53 -2.42 4.95
C SER A 142 -1.34 -3.39 4.10
N MET A 143 -0.91 -3.69 2.87
CA MET A 143 -1.65 -4.61 1.99
C MET A 143 -1.75 -6.03 2.56
N ASN A 144 -0.73 -6.45 3.32
CA ASN A 144 -0.71 -7.74 4.00
C ASN A 144 -1.89 -7.94 4.96
N PHE A 145 -2.29 -6.91 5.70
CA PHE A 145 -3.45 -7.02 6.60
C PHE A 145 -4.76 -7.09 5.84
N ILE A 146 -4.85 -6.38 4.70
CA ILE A 146 -6.04 -6.43 3.85
C ILE A 146 -6.21 -7.84 3.27
N VAL A 147 -5.19 -8.34 2.58
CA VAL A 147 -5.24 -9.69 1.97
C VAL A 147 -5.34 -10.78 3.05
N GLY A 148 -4.69 -10.60 4.20
CA GLY A 148 -4.81 -11.51 5.34
C GLY A 148 -6.26 -11.70 5.79
N ILE A 149 -7.05 -10.62 5.94
CA ILE A 149 -8.47 -10.76 6.28
C ILE A 149 -9.25 -11.45 5.17
N LEU A 150 -8.99 -11.10 3.89
CA LEU A 150 -9.68 -11.75 2.77
C LEU A 150 -9.47 -13.27 2.79
N LEU A 151 -8.23 -13.72 3.00
CA LEU A 151 -7.90 -15.15 3.10
C LEU A 151 -8.46 -15.81 4.36
N ILE A 152 -8.45 -15.13 5.51
CA ILE A 152 -9.07 -15.63 6.75
C ILE A 152 -10.57 -15.87 6.57
N MET A 153 -11.23 -15.08 5.72
CA MET A 153 -12.64 -15.28 5.40
C MET A 153 -12.90 -16.45 4.45
N ASP A 154 -11.88 -17.24 4.06
CA ASP A 154 -11.95 -18.34 3.09
C ASP A 154 -12.17 -17.85 1.64
N MET A 155 -11.64 -16.67 1.30
CA MET A 155 -11.63 -16.18 -0.08
C MET A 155 -10.53 -16.86 -0.89
N GLN A 156 -10.86 -17.27 -2.12
CA GLN A 156 -9.90 -17.83 -3.07
C GLN A 156 -8.85 -16.80 -3.48
N GLU A 157 -7.64 -17.26 -3.78
CA GLU A 157 -6.49 -16.38 -4.07
C GLU A 157 -6.73 -15.39 -5.21
N GLU A 158 -7.33 -15.88 -6.30
CA GLU A 158 -7.59 -15.04 -7.46
C GLU A 158 -8.63 -13.95 -7.12
N ASP A 159 -9.68 -14.29 -6.37
CA ASP A 159 -10.65 -13.30 -5.91
C ASP A 159 -9.99 -12.29 -4.97
N ALA A 160 -9.13 -12.74 -4.04
CA ALA A 160 -8.38 -11.85 -3.15
C ALA A 160 -7.44 -10.90 -3.92
N PHE A 161 -6.80 -11.38 -5.00
CA PHE A 161 -6.00 -10.58 -5.92
C PHE A 161 -6.83 -9.48 -6.60
N TRP A 162 -8.00 -9.83 -7.15
CA TRP A 162 -8.88 -8.84 -7.79
C TRP A 162 -9.53 -7.89 -6.80
N MET A 163 -9.82 -8.36 -5.58
CA MET A 163 -10.26 -7.51 -4.47
C MET A 163 -9.18 -6.48 -4.10
N MET A 164 -7.91 -6.87 -4.04
CA MET A 164 -6.81 -5.93 -3.80
C MET A 164 -6.68 -4.89 -4.92
N SER A 165 -6.84 -5.29 -6.19
CA SER A 165 -6.91 -4.35 -7.31
C SER A 165 -8.09 -3.39 -7.19
N HIS A 166 -9.29 -3.89 -6.84
CA HIS A 166 -10.44 -3.01 -6.61
C HIS A 166 -10.21 -2.02 -5.47
N ILE A 167 -9.65 -2.48 -4.35
CA ILE A 167 -9.35 -1.65 -3.19
C ILE A 167 -8.36 -0.54 -3.57
N SER A 168 -7.27 -0.88 -4.26
CA SER A 168 -6.27 0.10 -4.71
C SER A 168 -6.79 1.08 -5.75
N ASP A 169 -7.51 0.60 -6.76
CA ASP A 169 -7.84 1.41 -7.93
C ASP A 169 -9.13 2.21 -7.75
N SER A 170 -10.10 1.66 -7.01
CA SER A 170 -11.44 2.24 -6.86
C SER A 170 -11.72 2.82 -5.47
N LEU A 171 -11.39 2.11 -4.39
CA LEU A 171 -11.71 2.56 -3.03
C LEU A 171 -10.67 3.54 -2.49
N LEU A 172 -9.39 3.26 -2.73
CA LEU A 172 -8.23 3.98 -2.19
C LEU A 172 -7.27 4.43 -3.32
N PRO A 173 -7.75 5.17 -4.34
CA PRO A 173 -6.91 5.58 -5.46
C PRO A 173 -5.69 6.36 -4.97
N ASN A 174 -4.51 6.05 -5.51
CA ASN A 174 -3.22 6.67 -5.16
C ASN A 174 -2.78 6.54 -3.70
N HIS A 175 -3.37 5.65 -2.90
CA HIS A 175 -2.98 5.48 -1.49
C HIS A 175 -1.67 4.70 -1.34
N PHE A 176 -1.44 3.72 -2.20
CA PHE A 176 -0.34 2.78 -2.05
C PHE A 176 0.89 3.13 -2.91
N ALA A 177 0.70 3.78 -4.07
CA ALA A 177 1.80 4.22 -4.92
C ALA A 177 2.56 5.39 -4.28
N PRO A 178 3.91 5.35 -4.17
CA PRO A 178 4.70 6.50 -3.73
C PRO A 178 4.44 7.74 -4.62
N PRO A 179 4.20 8.93 -4.05
CA PRO A 179 4.39 9.34 -2.66
C PRO A 179 3.11 9.29 -1.79
N MET A 180 2.19 8.37 -2.08
CA MET A 180 0.94 8.12 -1.34
C MET A 180 0.02 9.36 -1.34
N LEU A 181 -0.12 10.02 -2.49
CA LEU A 181 -0.92 11.25 -2.62
C LEU A 181 -2.37 11.04 -2.20
N GLY A 182 -2.95 9.86 -2.47
CA GLY A 182 -4.30 9.52 -2.07
C GLY A 182 -4.49 9.55 -0.55
N ALA A 183 -3.57 8.94 0.20
CA ALA A 183 -3.62 8.93 1.66
C ALA A 183 -3.48 10.35 2.26
N GLN A 184 -2.69 11.21 1.62
CA GLN A 184 -2.57 12.62 2.00
C GLN A 184 -3.86 13.41 1.70
N VAL A 185 -4.50 13.15 0.55
CA VAL A 185 -5.80 13.72 0.19
C VAL A 185 -6.85 13.31 1.23
N ASP A 186 -6.93 12.03 1.59
CA ASP A 186 -7.91 11.53 2.54
C ASP A 186 -7.69 12.10 3.95
N THR A 187 -6.42 12.24 4.37
CA THR A 187 -6.07 12.93 5.61
C THR A 187 -6.58 14.38 5.61
N LYS A 188 -6.40 15.11 4.50
CA LYS A 188 -6.87 16.50 4.36
C LYS A 188 -8.39 16.59 4.30
N LEU A 189 -9.03 15.69 3.55
CA LEU A 189 -10.48 15.60 3.44
C LEU A 189 -11.11 15.31 4.81
N PHE A 190 -10.53 14.38 5.58
CA PHE A 190 -11.05 14.06 6.90
C PHE A 190 -11.00 15.26 7.85
N LYS A 191 -9.93 16.08 7.81
CA LYS A 191 -9.85 17.34 8.57
C LYS A 191 -10.95 18.35 8.18
N ILE A 192 -11.36 18.36 6.92
CA ILE A 192 -12.48 19.21 6.47
C ILE A 192 -13.79 18.65 7.02
N LEU A 193 -13.99 17.34 6.93
CA LEU A 193 -15.20 16.67 7.39
C LEU A 193 -15.38 16.76 8.90
N ILE A 194 -14.33 16.61 9.69
CA ILE A 194 -14.43 16.73 11.15
C ILE A 194 -14.82 18.15 11.56
N ARG A 195 -14.24 19.18 10.93
CA ARG A 195 -14.64 20.59 11.16
C ARG A 195 -16.09 20.86 10.75
N LYS A 196 -16.57 20.23 9.68
CA LYS A 196 -17.93 20.38 9.18
C LYS A 196 -18.97 19.69 10.07
N HIS A 197 -18.68 18.46 10.52
CA HIS A 197 -19.67 17.61 11.19
C HIS A 197 -19.51 17.57 12.72
N LEU A 198 -18.31 17.80 13.24
CA LEU A 198 -17.96 17.77 14.67
C LEU A 198 -17.22 19.06 15.05
N HIS A 199 -17.86 20.21 14.81
CA HIS A 199 -17.22 21.53 14.90
C HIS A 199 -16.60 21.81 16.28
N ALA A 200 -17.35 21.59 17.37
CA ALA A 200 -16.88 21.82 18.74
C ALA A 200 -15.66 20.94 19.08
N LEU A 201 -15.69 19.67 18.68
CA LEU A 201 -14.57 18.75 18.83
C LEU A 201 -13.35 19.22 18.03
N ALA A 202 -13.55 19.69 16.80
CA ALA A 202 -12.46 20.20 15.97
C ALA A 202 -11.79 21.44 16.58
N GLU A 203 -12.57 22.38 17.12
CA GLU A 203 -12.02 23.53 17.84
C GLU A 203 -11.26 23.13 19.11
N HIS A 204 -11.76 22.12 19.84
CA HIS A 204 -11.07 21.63 21.02
C HIS A 204 -9.75 20.95 20.66
N MET A 205 -9.73 20.08 19.63
CA MET A 205 -8.52 19.47 19.12
C MET A 205 -7.48 20.51 18.67
N ASP A 206 -7.91 21.57 17.97
CA ASP A 206 -7.03 22.67 17.58
C ASP A 206 -6.43 23.37 18.82
N LYS A 207 -7.18 23.53 19.93
CA LYS A 207 -6.69 24.12 21.20
C LYS A 207 -5.65 23.25 21.91
N ILE A 208 -5.85 21.93 21.93
CA ILE A 208 -4.90 20.99 22.56
C ILE A 208 -3.75 20.57 21.62
N GLY A 209 -3.70 21.14 20.41
CA GLY A 209 -2.66 20.87 19.41
C GLY A 209 -2.75 19.50 18.75
N MET A 210 -3.92 18.86 18.77
CA MET A 210 -4.13 17.53 18.20
C MET A 210 -4.50 17.63 16.72
N ASP A 211 -3.67 17.03 15.86
CA ASP A 211 -4.01 16.84 14.45
C ASP A 211 -4.64 15.45 14.23
N PRO A 212 -5.89 15.35 13.71
CA PRO A 212 -6.55 14.07 13.47
C PRO A 212 -5.77 13.12 12.55
N GLY A 213 -4.93 13.66 11.65
CA GLY A 213 -4.06 12.89 10.76
C GLY A 213 -3.03 12.03 11.50
N MET A 214 -2.73 12.34 12.77
CA MET A 214 -1.79 11.57 13.59
C MET A 214 -2.30 10.16 13.94
N VAL A 215 -3.62 9.94 13.91
CA VAL A 215 -4.25 8.65 14.22
C VAL A 215 -4.88 7.99 12.99
N CYS A 216 -5.43 8.79 12.07
CA CYS A 216 -6.25 8.25 10.98
C CYS A 216 -5.46 7.63 9.81
N GLY A 217 -4.13 7.81 9.75
CA GLY A 217 -3.33 7.32 8.63
C GLY A 217 -3.50 5.82 8.37
N GLN A 218 -3.48 5.01 9.44
CA GLN A 218 -3.69 3.56 9.34
C GLN A 218 -5.13 3.18 9.02
N TRP A 219 -6.11 3.97 9.48
CA TRP A 219 -7.52 3.73 9.18
C TRP A 219 -7.80 3.77 7.68
N PHE A 220 -7.26 4.78 6.99
CA PHE A 220 -7.46 4.94 5.55
C PHE A 220 -6.60 3.98 4.71
N LEU A 221 -5.38 3.65 5.15
CA LEU A 221 -4.50 2.73 4.42
C LEU A 221 -4.95 1.27 4.49
N CYS A 222 -5.48 0.85 5.64
CA CYS A 222 -5.87 -0.54 5.90
C CYS A 222 -7.39 -0.75 5.94
N ILE A 223 -8.22 0.28 5.73
CA ILE A 223 -9.67 0.21 5.98
C ILE A 223 -9.94 -0.40 7.38
N PHE A 224 -9.23 0.15 8.37
CA PHE A 224 -9.32 -0.20 9.81
C PHE A 224 -8.81 -1.59 10.23
N CYS A 225 -8.41 -2.48 9.30
CA CYS A 225 -8.18 -3.89 9.62
C CYS A 225 -7.07 -4.20 10.62
N ASN A 226 -6.15 -3.25 10.88
CA ASN A 226 -5.05 -3.41 11.82
C ASN A 226 -5.23 -2.68 13.16
N ARG A 227 -6.38 -2.01 13.38
CA ARG A 227 -6.65 -1.23 14.60
C ARG A 227 -7.84 -1.73 15.42
N MET A 228 -8.75 -2.48 14.81
CA MET A 228 -10.05 -2.85 15.40
C MET A 228 -10.25 -4.37 15.46
N PRO A 229 -11.20 -4.86 16.30
CA PRO A 229 -11.62 -6.25 16.28
C PRO A 229 -12.04 -6.72 14.88
N CYS A 230 -11.63 -7.93 14.49
CA CYS A 230 -11.82 -8.46 13.13
C CYS A 230 -13.30 -8.50 12.74
N GLU A 231 -14.17 -8.86 13.66
CA GLU A 231 -15.61 -8.94 13.49
C GLU A 231 -16.17 -7.57 13.09
N THR A 232 -15.75 -6.51 13.78
CA THR A 232 -16.15 -5.12 13.49
C THR A 232 -15.59 -4.67 12.14
N VAL A 233 -14.34 -5.01 11.82
CA VAL A 233 -13.73 -4.71 10.52
C VAL A 233 -14.54 -5.36 9.39
N CYS A 234 -14.92 -6.63 9.52
CA CYS A 234 -15.74 -7.31 8.53
C CYS A 234 -17.09 -6.63 8.34
N ARG A 235 -17.72 -6.16 9.42
CA ARG A 235 -18.98 -5.39 9.37
C ARG A 235 -18.80 -4.04 8.69
N ILE A 236 -17.69 -3.35 8.92
CA ILE A 236 -17.32 -2.13 8.18
C ILE A 236 -17.15 -2.43 6.69
N TRP A 237 -16.46 -3.51 6.35
CA TRP A 237 -16.20 -3.92 4.96
C TRP A 237 -17.49 -4.30 4.22
N ASP A 238 -18.44 -4.96 4.87
CA ASP A 238 -19.78 -5.23 4.31
C ASP A 238 -20.41 -3.92 3.75
N VAL A 239 -20.32 -2.83 4.52
CA VAL A 239 -20.86 -1.52 4.14
C VAL A 239 -19.97 -0.80 3.12
N VAL A 240 -18.65 -0.83 3.29
CA VAL A 240 -17.68 -0.18 2.39
C VAL A 240 -17.74 -0.78 0.98
N PHE A 241 -17.76 -2.10 0.84
CA PHE A 241 -17.84 -2.74 -0.49
C PHE A 241 -19.18 -2.53 -1.18
N CYS A 242 -20.27 -2.35 -0.41
CA CYS A 242 -21.59 -2.09 -0.99
C CYS A 242 -21.80 -0.60 -1.34
N LYS A 243 -21.42 0.31 -0.44
CA LYS A 243 -21.74 1.74 -0.53
C LYS A 243 -20.58 2.57 -1.10
N GLY A 244 -19.35 2.08 -1.03
CA GLY A 244 -18.16 2.72 -1.57
C GLY A 244 -17.40 3.57 -0.55
N PRO A 245 -16.47 4.43 -1.00
CA PRO A 245 -15.45 5.05 -0.14
C PRO A 245 -15.99 6.03 0.91
N HIS A 246 -17.19 6.59 0.71
CA HIS A 246 -17.78 7.50 1.71
C HIS A 246 -18.04 6.81 3.06
N ALA A 247 -18.31 5.50 3.06
CA ALA A 247 -18.51 4.74 4.30
C ALA A 247 -17.26 4.73 5.18
N ILE A 248 -16.06 4.78 4.59
CA ILE A 248 -14.79 4.86 5.33
C ILE A 248 -14.74 6.14 6.17
N PHE A 249 -15.13 7.28 5.58
CA PHE A 249 -15.17 8.57 6.27
C PHE A 249 -16.29 8.65 7.30
N GLN A 250 -17.44 8.05 7.03
CA GLN A 250 -18.54 7.94 8.00
C GLN A 250 -18.12 7.19 9.26
N VAL A 251 -17.45 6.05 9.09
CA VAL A 251 -16.91 5.27 10.22
C VAL A 251 -15.85 6.06 10.97
N ALA A 252 -14.92 6.71 10.27
CA ALA A 252 -13.91 7.56 10.91
C ALA A 252 -14.54 8.68 11.76
N LEU A 253 -15.57 9.38 11.24
CA LEU A 253 -16.31 10.39 12.00
C LEU A 253 -17.06 9.79 13.20
N ALA A 254 -17.65 8.60 13.03
CA ALA A 254 -18.34 7.91 14.11
C ALA A 254 -17.42 7.55 15.27
N ILE A 255 -16.18 7.13 15.02
CA ILE A 255 -15.20 6.84 16.07
C ILE A 255 -14.92 8.10 16.90
N PHE A 256 -14.67 9.23 16.24
CA PHE A 256 -14.46 10.51 16.92
C PHE A 256 -15.70 10.95 17.70
N LYS A 257 -16.90 10.73 17.15
CA LYS A 257 -18.15 11.04 17.81
C LYS A 257 -18.39 10.19 19.06
N LEU A 258 -18.10 8.89 19.01
CA LEU A 258 -18.18 7.99 20.17
C LEU A 258 -17.20 8.37 21.28
N CYS A 259 -16.08 9.01 20.92
CA CYS A 259 -15.07 9.49 21.87
C CYS A 259 -15.26 10.95 22.28
N GLU A 260 -16.22 11.68 21.70
CA GLU A 260 -16.28 13.15 21.77
C GLU A 260 -16.31 13.63 23.22
N GLU A 261 -17.18 13.08 24.06
CA GLU A 261 -17.29 13.48 25.46
C GLU A 261 -15.96 13.33 26.23
N LYS A 262 -15.23 12.25 25.98
CA LYS A 262 -13.94 12.00 26.64
C LYS A 262 -12.84 12.91 26.10
N ILE A 263 -12.81 13.12 24.78
CA ILE A 263 -11.80 13.99 24.15
C ILE A 263 -12.01 15.44 24.58
N MET A 264 -13.26 15.90 24.74
CA MET A 264 -13.55 17.27 25.20
C MET A 264 -13.07 17.57 26.63
N LEU A 265 -12.75 16.53 27.41
CA LEU A 265 -12.19 16.65 28.76
C LEU A 265 -10.65 16.62 28.77
N CYS A 266 -10.01 16.37 27.62
CA CYS A 266 -8.55 16.33 27.54
C CYS A 266 -7.93 17.72 27.64
N GLU A 267 -6.75 17.78 28.25
CA GLU A 267 -5.97 19.02 28.35
C GLU A 267 -4.83 19.08 27.32
N ASP A 268 -4.45 17.94 26.74
CA ASP A 268 -3.37 17.82 25.77
C ASP A 268 -3.64 16.73 24.72
N MET A 269 -2.94 16.82 23.59
CA MET A 269 -3.08 15.87 22.48
C MET A 269 -2.75 14.41 22.86
N GLY A 270 -1.88 14.17 23.84
CA GLY A 270 -1.46 12.83 24.25
C GLY A 270 -2.61 12.05 24.87
N GLN A 271 -3.38 12.69 25.75
CA GLN A 271 -4.59 12.13 26.34
C GLN A 271 -5.64 11.78 25.28
N ALA A 272 -5.90 12.70 24.34
CA ALA A 272 -6.88 12.49 23.28
C ALA A 272 -6.48 11.35 22.34
N ILE A 273 -5.18 11.25 21.98
CA ILE A 273 -4.65 10.13 21.20
C ILE A 273 -4.81 8.80 21.96
N HIS A 274 -4.55 8.79 23.27
CA HIS A 274 -4.72 7.59 24.10
C HIS A 274 -6.18 7.12 24.09
N ILE A 275 -7.13 8.03 24.31
CA ILE A 275 -8.58 7.72 24.27
C ILE A 275 -8.99 7.12 22.93
N LEU A 276 -8.52 7.69 21.81
CA LEU A 276 -8.84 7.14 20.49
C LEU A 276 -8.25 5.75 20.29
N ARG A 277 -7.02 5.49 20.75
CA ARG A 277 -6.38 4.18 20.65
C ARG A 277 -7.09 3.13 21.52
N ASP A 278 -7.54 3.49 22.70
CA ASP A 278 -8.33 2.60 23.56
C ASP A 278 -9.71 2.32 22.96
N CYS A 279 -10.31 3.32 22.31
CA CYS A 279 -11.57 3.14 21.60
C CYS A 279 -11.41 2.14 20.46
N GLU A 280 -10.41 2.32 19.59
CA GLU A 280 -10.14 1.44 18.44
C GLU A 280 -10.14 -0.05 18.82
N THR A 281 -9.48 -0.41 19.92
CA THR A 281 -9.36 -1.80 20.39
C THR A 281 -10.60 -2.32 21.11
N SER A 282 -11.53 -1.43 21.49
CA SER A 282 -12.73 -1.73 22.26
C SER A 282 -14.03 -1.64 21.45
N LEU A 283 -13.95 -1.37 20.14
CA LEU A 283 -15.11 -1.28 19.23
C LEU A 283 -15.65 -2.68 18.88
N PHE A 284 -16.23 -3.38 19.85
CA PHE A 284 -16.89 -4.68 19.66
C PHE A 284 -18.35 -4.56 19.22
N ASP A 285 -19.01 -3.44 19.55
CA ASP A 285 -20.37 -3.15 19.13
C ASP A 285 -20.38 -2.52 17.73
N ALA A 286 -20.28 -3.37 16.72
CA ALA A 286 -20.29 -2.95 15.32
C ALA A 286 -21.63 -2.31 14.92
N ASP A 287 -22.74 -2.69 15.54
CA ASP A 287 -24.05 -2.15 15.20
C ASP A 287 -24.18 -0.70 15.68
N ALA A 288 -23.78 -0.41 16.92
CA ALA A 288 -23.74 0.98 17.43
C ALA A 288 -22.80 1.87 16.60
N LEU A 289 -21.62 1.34 16.22
CA LEU A 289 -20.67 2.06 15.37
C LEU A 289 -21.27 2.36 13.99
N LEU A 290 -21.86 1.37 13.32
CA LEU A 290 -22.41 1.52 11.98
C LEU A 290 -23.71 2.33 11.97
N GLU A 291 -24.52 2.27 13.03
CA GLU A 291 -25.68 3.15 13.20
C GLU A 291 -25.22 4.61 13.29
N CYS A 292 -24.26 4.90 14.18
CA CYS A 292 -23.66 6.24 14.27
C CYS A 292 -23.10 6.70 12.92
N ALA A 293 -22.29 5.87 12.26
CA ALA A 293 -21.69 6.16 10.96
C ALA A 293 -22.73 6.45 9.87
N THR A 294 -23.72 5.56 9.70
CA THR A 294 -24.63 5.61 8.56
C THR A 294 -25.82 6.54 8.76
N VAL A 295 -26.23 6.78 10.01
CA VAL A 295 -27.35 7.67 10.34
C VAL A 295 -26.86 9.10 10.58
N GLN A 296 -25.92 9.31 11.52
CA GLN A 296 -25.49 10.67 11.88
C GLN A 296 -24.65 11.32 10.79
N PHE A 297 -23.86 10.52 10.07
CA PHE A 297 -22.97 11.01 9.00
C PHE A 297 -23.47 10.64 7.60
N ALA A 298 -24.78 10.45 7.43
CA ALA A 298 -25.40 10.20 6.12
C ALA A 298 -25.06 11.28 5.05
N THR A 299 -24.73 12.50 5.49
CA THR A 299 -24.53 13.70 4.64
C THR A 299 -23.06 14.11 4.46
N VAL A 300 -22.12 13.17 4.61
CA VAL A 300 -20.68 13.41 4.33
C VAL A 300 -20.46 13.98 2.91
N GLY A 301 -21.32 13.61 1.96
CA GLY A 301 -21.29 14.10 0.58
C GLY A 301 -20.52 13.18 -0.36
N ASP A 302 -20.24 13.66 -1.56
CA ASP A 302 -19.54 12.90 -2.59
C ASP A 302 -18.02 12.93 -2.34
N VAL A 303 -17.53 11.92 -1.62
CA VAL A 303 -16.12 11.75 -1.30
C VAL A 303 -15.25 11.61 -2.54
N THR A 304 -15.74 10.98 -3.60
CA THR A 304 -14.97 10.82 -4.84
C THR A 304 -14.70 12.19 -5.46
N ARG A 305 -15.76 13.00 -5.62
CA ARG A 305 -15.62 14.37 -6.13
C ARG A 305 -14.73 15.23 -5.23
N MET A 306 -14.90 15.15 -3.90
CA MET A 306 -14.06 15.91 -2.96
C MET A 306 -12.58 15.51 -3.03
N ARG A 307 -12.26 14.22 -3.26
CA ARG A 307 -10.88 13.76 -3.49
C ARG A 307 -10.29 14.37 -4.76
N GLU A 308 -11.05 14.38 -5.85
CA GLU A 308 -10.64 14.98 -7.13
C GLU A 308 -10.36 16.48 -6.99
N GLU A 309 -11.21 17.21 -6.26
CA GLU A 309 -11.04 18.64 -5.99
C GLU A 309 -9.78 18.94 -5.15
N LEU A 310 -9.44 18.09 -4.18
CA LEU A 310 -8.29 18.29 -3.28
C LEU A 310 -6.96 17.85 -3.88
N LEU A 311 -6.96 16.89 -4.80
CA LEU A 311 -5.75 16.26 -5.33
C LEU A 311 -4.74 17.24 -5.96
N PRO A 312 -5.14 18.22 -6.80
CA PRO A 312 -4.20 19.19 -7.37
C PRO A 312 -3.47 20.01 -6.30
N GLY A 313 -4.17 20.38 -5.22
CA GLY A 313 -3.60 21.12 -4.10
C GLY A 313 -2.52 20.30 -3.37
N VAL A 314 -2.86 19.06 -3.01
CA VAL A 314 -1.92 18.14 -2.35
C VAL A 314 -0.71 17.84 -3.24
N ARG A 315 -0.92 17.67 -4.56
CA ARG A 315 0.17 17.46 -5.51
C ARG A 315 1.14 18.65 -5.55
N ARG A 316 0.63 19.89 -5.56
CA ARG A 316 1.47 21.10 -5.50
C ARG A 316 2.26 21.18 -4.20
N GLU A 317 1.60 20.97 -3.06
CA GLU A 317 2.25 20.96 -1.74
C GLU A 317 3.41 19.94 -1.69
N TYR A 318 3.18 18.72 -2.21
CA TYR A 318 4.23 17.70 -2.29
C TYR A 318 5.38 18.10 -3.24
N GLN A 319 5.08 18.66 -4.41
CA GLN A 319 6.11 19.11 -5.35
C GLN A 319 6.98 20.23 -4.76
N GLU A 320 6.37 21.17 -4.03
CA GLU A 320 7.10 22.22 -3.32
C GLU A 320 7.97 21.65 -2.21
N TYR A 321 7.43 20.73 -1.40
CA TYR A 321 8.20 20.02 -0.38
C TYR A 321 9.40 19.30 -0.99
N ARG A 322 9.20 18.57 -2.10
CA ARG A 322 10.26 17.86 -2.81
C ARG A 322 11.33 18.82 -3.31
N ARG A 323 10.95 19.94 -3.95
CA ARG A 323 11.90 20.99 -4.38
C ARG A 323 12.72 21.55 -3.21
N ARG A 324 12.08 21.83 -2.06
CA ARG A 324 12.79 22.30 -0.85
C ARG A 324 13.79 21.25 -0.34
N MET A 325 13.41 19.99 -0.33
CA MET A 325 14.28 18.89 0.10
C MET A 325 15.46 18.67 -0.85
N ASP A 326 15.23 18.75 -2.16
CA ASP A 326 16.28 18.65 -3.17
C ASP A 326 17.27 19.83 -3.05
N ASN A 327 16.76 21.04 -2.82
CA ASN A 327 17.58 22.23 -2.53
C ASN A 327 18.39 22.08 -1.23
N TYR A 328 17.80 21.52 -0.17
CA TYR A 328 18.50 21.26 1.09
C TYR A 328 19.66 20.27 0.89
N LYS A 329 19.41 19.14 0.20
CA LYS A 329 20.44 18.13 -0.13
C LYS A 329 21.55 18.73 -0.99
N LEU A 330 21.20 19.55 -1.99
CA LEU A 330 22.18 20.24 -2.82
C LEU A 330 23.07 21.15 -1.97
N ASN A 331 22.49 21.97 -1.10
CA ASN A 331 23.24 22.86 -0.21
C ASN A 331 24.14 22.09 0.76
N GLU A 332 23.66 20.96 1.30
CA GLU A 332 24.47 20.09 2.16
C GLU A 332 25.67 19.49 1.40
N ASN A 333 25.45 19.02 0.18
CA ASN A 333 26.49 18.49 -0.69
C ASN A 333 27.52 19.56 -1.07
N VAL A 334 27.08 20.78 -1.39
CA VAL A 334 27.96 21.93 -1.65
C VAL A 334 28.79 22.26 -0.41
N LYS A 335 28.19 22.23 0.79
CA LYS A 335 28.92 22.46 2.06
C LYS A 335 29.98 21.38 2.30
N LYS A 336 29.63 20.11 2.12
CA LYS A 336 30.58 18.98 2.21
C LYS A 336 31.72 19.12 1.19
N GLY A 337 31.40 19.48 -0.05
CA GLY A 337 32.39 19.71 -1.11
C GLY A 337 33.37 20.85 -0.79
N LYS A 338 32.87 21.97 -0.23
CA LYS A 338 33.72 23.07 0.23
C LYS A 338 34.64 22.68 1.39
N GLU A 339 34.14 21.89 2.35
CA GLU A 339 34.95 21.41 3.48
C GLU A 339 36.05 20.45 3.00
N LEU A 340 35.73 19.56 2.06
CA LEU A 340 36.71 18.69 1.41
C LEU A 340 37.80 19.51 0.71
N LEU A 341 37.41 20.54 -0.06
CA LEU A 341 38.36 21.44 -0.72
C LEU A 341 39.28 22.15 0.28
N LYS A 342 38.74 22.60 1.41
CA LYS A 342 39.54 23.24 2.47
C LYS A 342 40.55 22.27 3.08
N ASN A 343 40.15 21.02 3.33
CA ASN A 343 41.02 19.99 3.89
C ASN A 343 42.11 19.55 2.89
N VAL A 344 41.79 19.43 1.61
CA VAL A 344 42.78 19.12 0.55
C VAL A 344 43.72 20.31 0.34
N GLY A 345 43.20 21.54 0.31
CA GLY A 345 44.01 22.76 0.22
C GLY A 345 44.97 22.92 1.40
N GLY A 346 44.51 22.62 2.62
CA GLY A 346 45.36 22.61 3.82
C GLY A 346 46.50 21.59 3.73
N LYS A 347 46.21 20.36 3.31
CA LYS A 347 47.25 19.33 3.10
C LYS A 347 48.19 19.63 1.92
N ALA A 348 47.67 20.23 0.85
CA ALA A 348 48.48 20.62 -0.31
C ALA A 348 49.50 21.73 0.04
N TRP A 349 49.13 22.63 0.96
CA TRP A 349 50.03 23.68 1.47
C TRP A 349 51.17 23.10 2.33
N GLU A 350 50.92 22.04 3.08
CA GLU A 350 51.94 21.34 3.89
C GLU A 350 52.98 20.58 3.06
N PHE A 351 52.63 20.14 1.84
CA PHE A 351 53.51 19.35 0.96
C PHE A 351 54.09 20.13 -0.23
N GLY A 352 53.71 21.40 -0.38
CA GLY A 352 54.41 22.37 -1.20
C GLY A 352 54.77 21.96 -2.63
N GLN A 353 53.80 21.58 -3.50
CA GLN A 353 53.84 21.76 -4.98
C GLN A 353 52.47 21.55 -5.68
N GLY A 354 52.22 22.29 -6.77
CA GLY A 354 51.47 21.86 -7.97
C GLY A 354 49.94 21.71 -7.97
N ILE A 355 49.23 21.76 -6.83
CA ILE A 355 47.80 21.35 -6.76
C ILE A 355 46.81 22.51 -7.04
N GLY A 356 47.29 23.75 -7.18
CA GLY A 356 46.45 24.95 -7.31
C GLY A 356 45.49 24.94 -8.52
N GLY A 357 45.91 24.40 -9.66
CA GLY A 357 45.07 24.31 -10.86
C GLY A 357 43.87 23.36 -10.70
N VAL A 358 44.07 22.23 -10.02
CA VAL A 358 43.03 21.23 -9.77
C VAL A 358 42.00 21.75 -8.76
N LEU A 359 42.46 22.43 -7.69
CA LEU A 359 41.57 23.08 -6.71
C LEU A 359 40.76 24.21 -7.34
N GLY A 360 41.35 24.98 -8.25
CA GLY A 360 40.66 26.03 -9.01
C GLY A 360 39.57 25.48 -9.93
N SER A 361 39.87 24.39 -10.66
CA SER A 361 38.90 23.72 -11.53
C SER A 361 37.72 23.14 -10.75
N LEU A 362 37.99 22.46 -9.62
CA LEU A 362 36.94 21.87 -8.78
C LEU A 362 36.07 22.96 -8.10
N SER A 363 36.68 24.08 -7.70
CA SER A 363 35.96 25.24 -7.13
C SER A 363 35.03 25.91 -8.15
N GLN A 364 35.49 26.08 -9.39
CA GLN A 364 34.64 26.56 -10.49
C GLN A 364 33.50 25.58 -10.78
N GLU A 365 33.76 24.27 -10.86
CA GLU A 365 32.72 23.28 -11.12
C GLU A 365 31.65 23.23 -10.02
N ILE A 366 32.03 23.39 -8.74
CA ILE A 366 31.07 23.54 -7.64
C ILE A 366 30.22 24.81 -7.79
N LYS A 367 30.83 25.91 -8.26
CA LYS A 367 30.12 27.17 -8.50
C LYS A 367 29.14 27.02 -9.66
N THR A 368 29.57 26.44 -10.78
CA THR A 368 28.73 26.19 -11.96
C THR A 368 27.60 25.22 -11.65
N LYS A 369 27.85 24.13 -10.93
CA LYS A 369 26.81 23.16 -10.54
C LYS A 369 25.82 23.70 -9.52
N LYS A 370 26.26 24.64 -8.66
CA LYS A 370 25.36 25.40 -7.78
C LYS A 370 24.45 26.34 -8.59
N GLU A 371 24.98 26.95 -9.65
CA GLU A 371 24.23 27.86 -10.53
C GLU A 371 23.27 27.08 -11.47
N SER A 372 23.61 25.84 -11.86
CA SER A 372 22.76 24.98 -12.69
C SER A 372 21.75 24.12 -11.93
N GLY A 373 21.88 23.96 -10.61
CA GLY A 373 20.98 23.15 -9.78
C GLY A 373 21.21 21.63 -9.88
N GLU A 374 22.31 21.18 -10.49
CA GLU A 374 22.61 19.76 -10.66
C GLU A 374 23.26 19.12 -9.42
N ILE A 375 22.88 17.88 -9.11
CA ILE A 375 23.49 17.08 -8.03
C ILE A 375 24.93 16.75 -8.40
N LEU A 376 25.89 17.13 -7.54
CA LEU A 376 27.29 16.69 -7.59
C LEU A 376 27.39 15.17 -7.30
N LYS A 377 27.03 14.32 -8.28
CA LYS A 377 27.10 12.85 -8.13
C LYS A 377 28.53 12.30 -8.15
N ASP A 378 29.50 13.05 -8.69
CA ASP A 378 30.81 12.49 -9.05
C ASP A 378 32.01 13.35 -8.65
N VAL A 379 32.01 13.85 -7.41
CA VAL A 379 33.21 14.49 -6.83
C VAL A 379 34.19 13.43 -6.33
N GLN A 380 33.70 12.29 -5.86
CA GLN A 380 34.53 11.19 -5.34
C GLN A 380 35.29 10.43 -6.44
N GLY A 381 34.70 10.24 -7.64
CA GLY A 381 35.38 9.60 -8.77
C GLY A 381 36.54 10.43 -9.30
N LYS A 382 36.34 11.75 -9.47
CA LYS A 382 37.39 12.65 -9.95
C LYS A 382 38.55 12.84 -8.95
N ILE A 383 38.30 12.78 -7.64
CA ILE A 383 39.37 12.77 -6.62
C ILE A 383 40.22 11.48 -6.74
N LYS A 384 39.62 10.34 -7.11
CA LYS A 384 40.36 9.11 -7.41
C LYS A 384 41.24 9.25 -8.64
N ASP A 385 40.73 9.87 -9.72
CA ASP A 385 41.52 10.08 -10.94
C ASP A 385 42.71 11.02 -10.72
N VAL A 386 42.53 12.08 -9.90
CA VAL A 386 43.63 12.95 -9.47
C VAL A 386 44.64 12.18 -8.61
N SER A 387 44.21 11.23 -7.79
CA SER A 387 45.11 10.38 -6.99
C SER A 387 45.83 9.29 -7.80
N ALA A 388 45.27 8.87 -8.94
CA ALA A 388 45.83 7.83 -9.81
C ALA A 388 46.99 8.34 -10.67
N GLY A 389 47.04 9.65 -10.96
CA GLY A 389 48.11 10.29 -11.74
C GLY A 389 49.37 10.69 -10.96
N SER A 390 49.47 10.38 -9.66
CA SER A 390 50.63 10.77 -8.84
C SER A 390 50.87 9.73 -7.74
N SER A 391 51.99 8.99 -7.82
CA SER A 391 52.29 7.85 -6.94
C SER A 391 52.33 8.20 -5.43
N TRP A 392 52.51 9.47 -5.08
CA TRP A 392 52.53 9.95 -3.69
C TRP A 392 51.14 10.29 -3.11
N LEU A 393 50.09 10.38 -3.94
CA LEU A 393 48.70 10.57 -3.47
C LEU A 393 48.04 9.24 -3.03
N SER A 394 48.63 8.10 -3.35
CA SER A 394 48.06 6.77 -3.08
C SER A 394 47.90 6.48 -1.58
N SER A 395 48.86 6.86 -0.72
CA SER A 395 48.74 6.61 0.74
C SER A 395 47.75 7.53 1.46
N ALA A 396 47.62 8.78 1.01
CA ALA A 396 46.64 9.73 1.54
C ALA A 396 45.21 9.39 1.06
N ALA A 397 45.06 8.96 -0.19
CA ALA A 397 43.78 8.51 -0.75
C ALA A 397 43.31 7.18 -0.12
N THR A 398 44.22 6.24 0.17
CA THR A 398 43.88 4.94 0.77
C THR A 398 43.38 5.06 2.22
N SER A 399 43.97 5.98 3.01
CA SER A 399 43.47 6.30 4.37
C SER A 399 42.12 7.03 4.35
N PHE A 400 41.80 7.77 3.27
CA PHE A 400 40.54 8.49 3.11
C PHE A 400 39.40 7.59 2.59
N LEU A 401 39.72 6.61 1.73
CA LEU A 401 38.76 5.64 1.20
C LEU A 401 38.25 4.67 2.27
N SER A 402 39.01 4.42 3.35
CA SER A 402 38.52 3.60 4.48
C SER A 402 37.47 4.34 5.32
N PHE A 403 37.52 5.67 5.38
CA PHE A 403 36.53 6.49 6.08
C PHE A 403 35.22 6.63 5.30
N GLY A 404 35.27 6.62 3.97
CA GLY A 404 34.09 6.70 3.09
C GLY A 404 33.29 5.42 2.92
N LYS A 405 33.85 4.25 3.24
CA LYS A 405 33.15 2.95 3.17
C LYS A 405 32.10 2.75 4.28
N SER A 406 32.07 3.59 5.32
CA SER A 406 31.04 3.52 6.37
C SER A 406 29.75 4.28 6.05
N SER A 407 29.67 4.97 4.90
CA SER A 407 28.53 5.82 4.53
C SER A 407 27.82 5.43 3.22
N GLN A 408 28.09 4.26 2.67
CA GLN A 408 27.24 3.67 1.62
C GLN A 408 26.21 2.75 2.26
N VAL A 409 25.08 3.32 2.68
CA VAL A 409 23.84 2.56 2.82
C VAL A 409 23.25 2.47 1.41
N PRO A 410 22.88 1.27 0.91
CA PRO A 410 22.19 1.15 -0.37
C PRO A 410 20.90 1.96 -0.34
N LEU A 411 20.48 2.51 -1.50
CA LEU A 411 19.15 3.12 -1.65
C LEU A 411 18.07 2.07 -1.34
N ALA A 412 17.69 1.94 -0.08
CA ALA A 412 16.44 1.33 0.31
C ALA A 412 15.31 2.32 0.01
N LYS A 413 14.26 1.81 -0.62
CA LYS A 413 12.97 2.49 -0.72
C LYS A 413 12.53 2.80 0.71
N HIS A 414 12.61 4.06 1.12
CA HIS A 414 12.15 4.48 2.43
C HIS A 414 10.80 5.18 2.29
N SER A 415 9.85 4.69 3.08
CA SER A 415 8.54 5.26 3.40
C SER A 415 8.61 6.77 3.68
N PRO A 416 7.51 7.51 3.48
CA PRO A 416 7.48 8.94 3.76
C PRO A 416 7.81 9.22 5.23
N PRO A 417 8.48 10.36 5.53
CA PRO A 417 8.79 10.73 6.91
C PRO A 417 7.50 11.04 7.69
N PRO A 418 7.50 10.86 9.03
CA PRO A 418 6.38 11.30 9.85
C PRO A 418 6.16 12.80 9.67
N GLN A 419 4.88 13.19 9.57
CA GLN A 419 4.45 14.57 9.45
C GLN A 419 5.07 15.43 10.56
N ALA A 420 5.52 16.63 10.19
CA ALA A 420 6.26 17.55 11.03
C ALA A 420 5.54 17.81 12.37
N ALA A 421 6.08 17.27 13.46
CA ALA A 421 5.72 17.67 14.81
C ALA A 421 6.42 19.00 15.14
N ALA A 422 5.63 19.95 15.64
CA ALA A 422 6.12 21.19 16.23
C ALA A 422 7.10 20.89 17.39
N LYS A 423 8.14 21.72 17.52
CA LYS A 423 9.15 21.61 18.59
C LYS A 423 8.52 21.73 19.98
N PRO A 424 8.91 20.88 20.95
CA PRO A 424 8.84 21.25 22.36
C PRO A 424 10.24 21.42 22.96
N GLY A 425 10.34 22.38 23.88
CA GLY A 425 11.54 22.68 24.65
C GLY A 425 11.96 21.56 25.60
N GLU A 426 13.21 21.64 26.00
CA GLU A 426 13.94 20.66 26.82
C GLU A 426 13.26 20.38 28.16
N ALA A 427 12.93 19.11 28.41
CA ALA A 427 12.78 18.55 29.75
C ALA A 427 13.36 17.13 29.77
N LYS A 428 14.46 16.96 30.52
CA LYS A 428 15.08 15.67 30.82
C LYS A 428 14.12 14.81 31.66
N LEU A 429 13.90 13.56 31.27
CA LEU A 429 13.47 12.49 32.19
C LEU A 429 13.92 11.11 31.70
N HIS A 430 14.13 10.25 32.69
CA HIS A 430 14.87 9.00 32.67
C HIS A 430 14.26 7.90 31.79
N ARG A 431 15.15 7.02 31.31
CA ARG A 431 14.88 5.86 30.46
C ARG A 431 14.55 4.66 31.36
N GLU A 432 13.29 4.23 31.36
CA GLU A 432 12.89 2.87 31.76
C GLU A 432 12.13 2.22 30.60
N GLY A 433 12.52 0.99 30.26
CA GLY A 433 11.95 0.22 29.16
C GLY A 433 10.56 -0.31 29.50
N SER A 434 9.65 -0.26 28.53
CA SER A 434 8.42 -1.05 28.55
C SER A 434 8.37 -1.89 27.28
N ASP A 435 8.28 -3.20 27.50
CA ASP A 435 8.08 -4.22 26.48
C ASP A 435 6.69 -4.08 25.85
N SER A 436 6.63 -4.08 24.52
CA SER A 436 5.38 -4.18 23.76
C SER A 436 5.02 -5.66 23.56
N THR A 437 4.32 -6.24 24.51
CA THR A 437 3.68 -7.56 24.39
C THR A 437 2.16 -7.40 24.51
N THR A 438 1.52 -6.87 23.46
CA THR A 438 0.05 -6.79 23.41
C THR A 438 -0.46 -7.13 22.01
N SER A 439 -0.19 -8.36 21.55
CA SER A 439 -0.94 -8.98 20.44
C SER A 439 -1.08 -10.50 20.56
N SER A 440 -0.66 -11.12 21.67
CA SER A 440 -0.63 -12.60 21.79
C SER A 440 -1.85 -13.23 22.48
N ASN A 441 -2.83 -12.47 22.98
CA ASN A 441 -3.90 -13.01 23.85
C ASN A 441 -5.32 -12.78 23.32
N PHE A 442 -5.53 -12.74 21.99
CA PHE A 442 -6.85 -12.41 21.43
C PHE A 442 -7.68 -13.62 20.94
N TRP A 443 -7.06 -14.80 20.73
CA TRP A 443 -7.71 -15.93 20.04
C TRP A 443 -8.12 -17.10 20.94
N LYS A 444 -8.66 -16.82 22.13
CA LYS A 444 -9.28 -17.85 22.98
C LYS A 444 -10.77 -17.58 23.12
N HIS A 445 -11.55 -17.83 22.07
CA HIS A 445 -12.97 -18.22 22.16
C HIS A 445 -13.50 -18.57 20.77
N GLU A 446 -13.29 -19.80 20.31
CA GLU A 446 -14.20 -20.47 19.37
C GLU A 446 -13.93 -21.98 19.34
N GLU A 447 -14.57 -22.72 20.25
CA GLU A 447 -14.90 -24.13 20.04
C GLU A 447 -16.41 -24.27 20.19
N ALA A 448 -17.10 -24.55 19.07
CA ALA A 448 -18.19 -25.52 18.96
C ALA A 448 -19.01 -25.25 17.69
N GLY A 449 -18.89 -26.14 16.69
CA GLY A 449 -19.97 -26.33 15.73
C GLY A 449 -19.56 -26.68 14.31
N GLY A 450 -19.41 -27.99 14.03
CA GLY A 450 -19.82 -28.52 12.73
C GLY A 450 -18.73 -29.06 11.81
N ALA A 451 -18.04 -30.12 12.23
CA ALA A 451 -17.41 -31.06 11.30
C ALA A 451 -17.89 -32.49 11.62
N GLN A 452 -18.93 -32.93 10.91
CA GLN A 452 -19.24 -34.33 10.63
C GLN A 452 -19.24 -34.39 9.09
N GLY A 453 -18.46 -35.19 8.38
CA GLY A 453 -17.86 -36.48 8.69
C GLY A 453 -18.23 -37.38 7.51
N ILE A 454 -17.32 -37.58 6.56
CA ILE A 454 -17.33 -38.74 5.65
C ILE A 454 -15.86 -39.16 5.50
N SER A 455 -15.53 -40.22 6.24
CA SER A 455 -14.36 -41.06 6.05
C SER A 455 -14.55 -41.89 4.79
N ASP A 456 -13.50 -42.06 4.00
CA ASP A 456 -13.17 -43.38 3.44
C ASP A 456 -11.65 -43.49 3.31
N GLN A 457 -11.11 -44.43 4.08
CA GLN A 457 -9.74 -44.92 3.99
C GLN A 457 -9.72 -46.03 2.94
N GLU A 458 -8.84 -45.93 1.96
CA GLU A 458 -8.27 -47.13 1.33
C GLU A 458 -6.73 -47.06 1.40
N GLN A 459 -6.17 -48.02 2.13
CA GLN A 459 -4.75 -48.32 2.21
C GLN A 459 -4.30 -49.03 0.94
N LEU A 460 -3.23 -48.56 0.30
CA LEU A 460 -2.34 -49.43 -0.46
C LEU A 460 -0.89 -49.08 -0.13
N LYS A 461 -0.16 -50.11 0.32
CA LYS A 461 1.28 -50.16 0.61
C LYS A 461 2.05 -50.57 -0.64
N GLY A 462 3.30 -50.09 -0.74
CA GLY A 462 4.37 -50.61 -1.61
C GLY A 462 4.40 -49.93 -2.99
N GLU A 463 5.52 -49.57 -3.61
CA GLU A 463 6.93 -49.95 -3.43
C GLU A 463 7.82 -48.80 -3.94
N GLU A 464 9.02 -48.67 -3.38
CA GLU A 464 10.09 -47.83 -3.91
C GLU A 464 10.63 -48.44 -5.21
N GLU A 465 10.56 -47.72 -6.34
CA GLU A 465 11.50 -47.89 -7.44
C GLU A 465 11.92 -46.51 -7.97
N GLY A 466 13.23 -46.27 -7.94
CA GLY A 466 13.84 -45.06 -8.46
C GLY A 466 13.77 -45.00 -9.99
N SER A 467 13.43 -43.82 -10.51
CA SER A 467 13.64 -43.47 -11.91
C SER A 467 14.15 -42.03 -12.00
N SER A 468 15.42 -41.91 -12.39
CA SER A 468 16.03 -40.66 -12.79
C SER A 468 15.47 -40.30 -14.17
N PHE A 469 14.65 -39.25 -14.27
CA PHE A 469 14.16 -38.74 -15.55
C PHE A 469 14.84 -37.40 -15.85
N SER A 470 15.85 -37.44 -16.72
CA SER A 470 16.45 -36.26 -17.34
C SER A 470 15.45 -35.69 -18.35
N ILE A 471 15.03 -34.44 -18.18
CA ILE A 471 14.26 -33.71 -19.20
C ILE A 471 15.26 -32.99 -20.11
N ASP A 472 15.46 -33.55 -21.30
CA ASP A 472 16.03 -32.82 -22.44
C ASP A 472 15.02 -31.73 -22.86
N THR A 473 15.36 -30.47 -22.62
CA THR A 473 14.60 -29.33 -23.14
C THR A 473 14.91 -29.16 -24.63
N ASN A 474 13.92 -29.38 -25.47
CA ASN A 474 13.99 -29.27 -26.92
C ASN A 474 14.29 -27.81 -27.35
N GLU A 475 15.36 -27.58 -28.10
CA GLU A 475 15.80 -26.24 -28.57
C GLU A 475 14.76 -25.53 -29.49
N GLU A 476 13.81 -26.28 -30.04
CA GLU A 476 12.74 -25.75 -30.90
C GLU A 476 11.64 -24.96 -30.16
N ASP A 477 11.49 -25.14 -28.83
CA ASP A 477 10.49 -24.38 -28.04
C ASP A 477 11.03 -23.04 -27.55
N LYS A 478 12.36 -22.92 -27.33
CA LYS A 478 12.97 -21.63 -26.94
C LYS A 478 12.92 -20.60 -28.06
N THR A 479 13.10 -21.04 -29.31
CA THR A 479 13.09 -20.17 -30.49
C THR A 479 11.71 -19.60 -30.80
N LYS A 480 10.63 -20.36 -30.54
CA LYS A 480 9.25 -19.85 -30.68
C LYS A 480 8.88 -18.81 -29.62
N VAL A 481 9.34 -19.01 -28.39
CA VAL A 481 9.12 -18.03 -27.30
C VAL A 481 9.86 -16.72 -27.59
N GLU A 482 11.08 -16.78 -28.11
CA GLU A 482 11.84 -15.59 -28.50
C GLU A 482 11.19 -14.84 -29.68
N GLU A 483 10.60 -15.54 -30.66
CA GLU A 483 9.84 -14.91 -31.76
C GLU A 483 8.54 -14.23 -31.26
N GLU A 484 7.80 -14.84 -30.34
CA GLU A 484 6.61 -14.21 -29.76
C GLU A 484 6.96 -12.99 -28.88
N GLU A 485 8.06 -13.06 -28.12
CA GLU A 485 8.56 -11.91 -27.36
C GLU A 485 8.98 -10.75 -28.27
N ALA A 486 9.64 -11.02 -29.40
CA ALA A 486 10.01 -10.00 -30.38
C ALA A 486 8.78 -9.33 -30.99
N LYS A 487 7.73 -10.12 -31.27
CA LYS A 487 6.47 -9.63 -31.83
C LYS A 487 5.70 -8.75 -30.84
N MET A 488 5.65 -9.12 -29.56
CA MET A 488 5.05 -8.29 -28.51
C MET A 488 5.80 -6.96 -28.32
N ARG A 489 7.14 -6.96 -28.35
CA ARG A 489 7.93 -5.72 -28.24
C ARG A 489 7.65 -4.78 -29.41
N GLN A 490 7.47 -5.32 -30.61
CA GLN A 490 7.15 -4.54 -31.80
C GLN A 490 5.74 -3.92 -31.72
N GLU A 491 4.75 -4.67 -31.22
CA GLU A 491 3.39 -4.15 -31.01
C GLU A 491 3.34 -3.07 -29.91
N GLU A 492 4.12 -3.22 -28.84
CA GLU A 492 4.22 -2.23 -27.77
C GLU A 492 4.88 -0.92 -28.26
N GLU A 493 5.90 -1.02 -29.11
CA GLU A 493 6.57 0.14 -29.70
C GLU A 493 5.66 0.89 -30.70
N GLU A 494 4.86 0.15 -31.49
CA GLU A 494 3.85 0.74 -32.37
C GLU A 494 2.70 1.42 -31.60
N ALA A 495 2.23 0.81 -30.51
CA ALA A 495 1.21 1.40 -29.64
C ALA A 495 1.70 2.72 -29.01
N LYS A 496 2.98 2.75 -28.60
CA LYS A 496 3.60 3.94 -28.02
C LYS A 496 3.74 5.08 -29.03
N LYS A 497 4.12 4.77 -30.29
CA LYS A 497 4.14 5.75 -31.38
C LYS A 497 2.75 6.34 -31.67
N ARG A 498 1.70 5.50 -31.70
CA ARG A 498 0.32 5.98 -31.91
C ARG A 498 -0.13 6.91 -30.78
N GLN A 499 0.24 6.61 -29.54
CA GLN A 499 -0.08 7.45 -28.40
C GLN A 499 0.66 8.81 -28.47
N GLU A 500 1.94 8.80 -28.86
CA GLU A 500 2.72 10.03 -29.07
C GLU A 500 2.16 10.89 -30.22
N GLU A 501 1.71 10.28 -31.32
CA GLU A 501 1.03 10.98 -32.42
C GLU A 501 -0.31 11.59 -31.99
N GLU A 502 -1.10 10.89 -31.18
CA GLU A 502 -2.39 11.39 -30.67
C GLU A 502 -2.19 12.55 -29.68
N GLU A 503 -1.18 12.48 -28.82
CA GLU A 503 -0.80 13.59 -27.93
C GLU A 503 -0.26 14.80 -28.69
N ALA A 504 0.52 14.58 -29.76
CA ALA A 504 1.00 15.65 -30.62
C ALA A 504 -0.17 16.36 -31.33
N LYS A 505 -1.15 15.60 -31.82
CA LYS A 505 -2.37 16.15 -32.44
C LYS A 505 -3.18 17.00 -31.47
N LYS A 506 -3.39 16.52 -30.23
CA LYS A 506 -4.09 17.29 -29.19
C LYS A 506 -3.38 18.59 -28.84
N ARG A 507 -2.05 18.59 -28.74
CA ARG A 507 -1.27 19.82 -28.50
C ARG A 507 -1.42 20.82 -29.65
N GLN A 508 -1.48 20.33 -30.88
CA GLN A 508 -1.66 21.18 -32.06
C GLN A 508 -3.07 21.80 -32.10
N GLU A 509 -4.10 21.03 -31.74
CA GLU A 509 -5.49 21.52 -31.59
C GLU A 509 -5.64 22.52 -30.43
N GLU A 510 -4.89 22.35 -29.33
CA GLU A 510 -4.84 23.31 -28.21
C GLU A 510 -4.07 24.61 -28.54
N GLU A 511 -3.10 24.57 -29.45
CA GLU A 511 -2.39 25.77 -29.93
C GLU A 511 -3.17 26.55 -31.00
N GLU A 512 -4.05 25.88 -31.75
CA GLU A 512 -4.93 26.52 -32.75
C GLU A 512 -6.19 27.15 -32.15
N ALA A 513 -6.60 26.76 -30.94
CA ALA A 513 -7.76 27.27 -30.19
C ALA A 513 -7.41 28.46 -29.30
#